data_AF-A0A0N0CFU6-F1
#
_entry.id   AF-A0A0N0CFU6-F1
#
_cell.length_a   1.000
_cell.length_b   1.000
_cell.length_c   1.000
_cell.angle_alpha   90.00
_cell.angle_beta   90.00
_cell.angle_gamma   90.00
#
_symmetry.space_group_name_H-M   'P 1'
#
loop_
_entity.id
_entity.type
_entity.pdbx_description
1 polymer ?
#
loop_
_entity_poly.entity_id
_entity_poly.type
_entity_poly.pdbx_seq_one_letter_code
_entity_poly.pdbx_strand_id
1 'polypeptide(L)'
;MTKKEYLNSIGLSANPFQHTNADKESDIIDKYFVSPDYFEDVWGDPENPVSNIVYAPRGAGKTAQRVMIEKRAQPIDNILSITYTEHDLSKFKKIEDVDSSYHLEYLNRLLLLSFFNRLNELHDFQYIYQFSYKERQFIYKLCRIYLFETPASFPNQAINSLKSIEDHATDIWNKFRTPFAEVIKKISKAKGVEVDISKIEFDKKIQLSHKDNLFNIRSFLERVGIDTIYVLVDKVDELSLTGNNPKASYLFISQIIRDLELLETPGMGFKFFLWDELKQYCAKDARPDRVYSYQLKWTVKQIRVMLNKRLSVFSNGKIKDASALFEKKESFGRVIVFSEFSPRDCIRICNRILSEQLKENPNSLKFQPHIVNRAIDMFCKEKVEEIILNQSNLRHLTKINAVSFTIEELVTKKVAADSPAIRNIILPWTKSELLKKIGLVKRKSKKAVNEYAFSDIRMARYANPSLDLDSFIKNKIRRCVVSECKTFAYRDFDKKHYNCLECNTHLIN
;
A
#
# COMPACT_ATOMS: atom_id res chain seq x y z
N MET A 1 -29.12 -22.44 6.89
CA MET A 1 -28.01 -22.57 5.94
C MET A 1 -26.79 -21.87 6.52
N THR A 2 -25.66 -22.57 6.64
CA THR A 2 -24.40 -21.98 7.09
C THR A 2 -23.74 -21.13 5.99
N LYS A 3 -22.81 -20.23 6.33
CA LYS A 3 -22.05 -19.46 5.33
C LYS A 3 -21.30 -20.36 4.34
N LYS A 4 -20.78 -21.50 4.81
CA LYS A 4 -20.07 -22.48 3.97
C LYS A 4 -21.02 -23.15 2.98
N GLU A 5 -22.18 -23.59 3.43
CA GLU A 5 -23.24 -24.15 2.55
C GLU A 5 -23.66 -23.13 1.48
N TYR A 6 -23.85 -21.87 1.87
CA TYR A 6 -24.23 -20.82 0.94
C TYR A 6 -23.14 -20.52 -0.11
N LEU A 7 -21.88 -20.43 0.31
CA LEU A 7 -20.77 -20.25 -0.64
C LEU A 7 -20.72 -21.39 -1.66
N ASN A 8 -20.87 -22.64 -1.19
CA ASN A 8 -20.90 -23.80 -2.07
C ASN A 8 -22.09 -23.75 -3.04
N SER A 9 -23.28 -23.32 -2.60
CA SER A 9 -24.46 -23.24 -3.45
C SER A 9 -24.31 -22.23 -4.59
N ILE A 10 -23.58 -21.12 -4.36
CA ILE A 10 -23.24 -20.13 -5.39
C ILE A 10 -21.95 -20.45 -6.15
N GLY A 11 -21.36 -21.63 -5.94
CA GLY A 11 -20.21 -22.14 -6.72
C GLY A 11 -18.82 -21.72 -6.22
N LEU A 12 -18.71 -21.24 -4.98
CA LEU A 12 -17.45 -20.83 -4.34
C LEU A 12 -16.98 -21.87 -3.32
N SER A 13 -15.68 -22.20 -3.32
CA SER A 13 -15.07 -23.14 -2.38
C SER A 13 -14.72 -22.51 -1.02
N ALA A 14 -14.51 -21.19 -1.00
CA ALA A 14 -14.25 -20.39 0.19
C ALA A 14 -14.73 -18.94 -0.02
N ASN A 15 -14.72 -18.10 1.03
CA ASN A 15 -15.15 -16.71 0.89
C ASN A 15 -14.07 -15.88 0.14
N PRO A 16 -14.30 -15.48 -1.13
CA PRO A 16 -13.35 -14.66 -1.88
C PRO A 16 -13.27 -13.24 -1.35
N PHE A 17 -14.08 -12.84 -0.36
CA PHE A 17 -14.11 -11.45 0.13
C PHE A 17 -13.69 -11.32 1.59
N GLN A 18 -13.11 -12.39 2.16
CA GLN A 18 -12.74 -12.45 3.58
C GLN A 18 -11.55 -11.53 3.93
N HIS A 19 -10.58 -11.44 3.03
CA HIS A 19 -9.34 -10.72 3.26
C HIS A 19 -9.12 -9.63 2.20
N THR A 20 -8.65 -8.47 2.67
CA THR A 20 -8.28 -7.32 1.84
C THR A 20 -6.81 -6.95 1.98
N ASN A 21 -6.09 -7.61 2.88
CA ASN A 21 -4.65 -7.45 3.05
C ASN A 21 -3.93 -8.51 2.21
N ALA A 22 -3.09 -8.05 1.30
CA ALA A 22 -2.28 -8.90 0.41
C ALA A 22 -1.40 -9.90 1.18
N ASP A 23 -0.87 -9.52 2.35
CA ASP A 23 0.00 -10.41 3.14
C ASP A 23 -0.74 -11.65 3.67
N LYS A 24 -2.06 -11.58 3.84
CA LYS A 24 -2.88 -12.73 4.28
C LYS A 24 -3.25 -13.68 3.15
N GLU A 25 -2.91 -13.31 1.92
CA GLU A 25 -3.24 -14.06 0.71
C GLU A 25 -1.99 -14.28 -0.15
N SER A 26 -0.80 -14.23 0.47
CA SER A 26 0.49 -14.45 -0.19
C SER A 26 0.45 -15.70 -1.06
N ASP A 27 -0.14 -16.80 -0.62
CA ASP A 27 -0.11 -18.09 -1.32
C ASP A 27 -0.94 -18.14 -2.62
N ILE A 28 -1.82 -17.16 -2.83
CA ILE A 28 -2.75 -17.15 -3.97
C ILE A 28 -2.77 -15.83 -4.75
N ILE A 29 -2.10 -14.78 -4.26
CA ILE A 29 -2.16 -13.43 -4.86
C ILE A 29 -1.64 -13.38 -6.30
N ASP A 30 -0.62 -14.19 -6.61
CA ASP A 30 -0.05 -14.35 -7.96
C ASP A 30 -1.10 -14.80 -8.99
N LYS A 31 -2.09 -15.60 -8.54
CA LYS A 31 -3.15 -16.13 -9.42
C LYS A 31 -4.18 -15.07 -9.82
N TYR A 32 -4.33 -14.00 -9.03
CA TYR A 32 -5.30 -12.93 -9.31
C TYR A 32 -4.70 -11.52 -9.41
N PHE A 33 -3.38 -11.39 -9.33
CA PHE A 33 -2.69 -10.14 -9.54
C PHE A 33 -3.00 -9.55 -10.92
N VAL A 34 -3.25 -8.24 -10.94
CA VAL A 34 -3.40 -7.46 -12.17
C VAL A 34 -2.24 -6.50 -12.22
N SER A 35 -1.30 -6.82 -13.10
CA SER A 35 -0.08 -6.03 -13.28
C SER A 35 -0.43 -4.63 -13.80
N PRO A 36 0.02 -3.53 -13.17
CA PRO A 36 0.01 -2.23 -13.80
C PRO A 36 0.99 -2.18 -14.98
N ASP A 37 0.74 -1.29 -15.94
CA ASP A 37 1.53 -1.23 -17.19
C ASP A 37 3.03 -0.99 -16.94
N TYR A 38 3.36 -0.27 -15.86
CA TYR A 38 4.74 0.03 -15.44
C TYR A 38 5.40 -1.05 -14.55
N PHE A 39 4.72 -2.17 -14.26
CA PHE A 39 5.23 -3.14 -13.29
C PHE A 39 6.59 -3.71 -13.68
N GLU A 40 6.81 -3.94 -14.97
CA GLU A 40 8.11 -4.39 -15.48
C GLU A 40 9.19 -3.32 -15.32
N ASP A 41 8.84 -2.03 -15.40
CA ASP A 41 9.78 -0.94 -15.12
C ASP A 41 10.11 -0.83 -13.62
N VAL A 42 9.15 -1.20 -12.76
CA VAL A 42 9.38 -1.27 -11.32
C VAL A 42 10.29 -2.43 -10.97
N TRP A 43 10.10 -3.61 -11.58
CA TRP A 43 11.03 -4.73 -11.51
C TRP A 43 12.43 -4.30 -12.01
N GLY A 44 12.50 -3.82 -13.25
CA GLY A 44 13.72 -3.35 -13.91
C GLY A 44 14.62 -4.49 -14.38
N ASP A 45 15.89 -4.18 -14.62
CA ASP A 45 16.92 -5.17 -14.91
C ASP A 45 17.59 -5.61 -13.59
N PRO A 46 17.52 -6.90 -13.20
CA PRO A 46 18.22 -7.40 -12.01
C PRO A 46 19.73 -7.26 -12.07
N GLU A 47 20.35 -7.31 -13.25
CA GLU A 47 21.80 -7.14 -13.39
C GLU A 47 22.23 -5.69 -13.12
N ASN A 48 21.34 -4.74 -13.41
CA ASN A 48 21.52 -3.30 -13.19
C ASN A 48 20.32 -2.73 -12.41
N PRO A 49 20.15 -3.11 -11.13
CA PRO A 49 18.96 -2.75 -10.38
C PRO A 49 18.90 -1.24 -10.14
N VAL A 50 17.72 -0.66 -10.34
CA VAL A 50 17.48 0.78 -10.12
C VAL A 50 16.43 1.01 -9.06
N SER A 51 16.57 2.12 -8.33
CA SER A 51 15.60 2.57 -7.34
C SER A 51 14.43 3.30 -8.00
N ASN A 52 13.21 3.09 -7.48
CA ASN A 52 12.00 3.72 -8.00
C ASN A 52 10.91 3.88 -6.92
N ILE A 53 9.94 4.74 -7.20
CA ILE A 53 8.83 5.03 -6.29
C ILE A 53 7.49 4.74 -6.97
N VAL A 54 6.63 3.99 -6.31
CA VAL A 54 5.24 3.76 -6.71
C VAL A 54 4.32 4.48 -5.73
N TYR A 55 3.66 5.55 -6.19
CA TYR A 55 2.63 6.25 -5.44
C TYR A 55 1.26 5.62 -5.67
N ALA A 56 0.54 5.33 -4.59
CA ALA A 56 -0.85 4.89 -4.70
C ALA A 56 -1.69 5.22 -3.46
N PRO A 57 -3.00 5.47 -3.63
CA PRO A 57 -3.90 5.64 -2.50
C PRO A 57 -3.98 4.37 -1.66
N ARG A 58 -4.50 4.50 -0.44
CA ARG A 58 -4.72 3.36 0.45
C ARG A 58 -5.69 2.36 -0.16
N GLY A 59 -5.38 1.07 -0.03
CA GLY A 59 -6.21 0.00 -0.58
C GLY A 59 -6.07 -0.23 -2.09
N ALA A 60 -5.20 0.52 -2.78
CA ALA A 60 -4.97 0.37 -4.22
C ALA A 60 -4.09 -0.85 -4.58
N GLY A 61 -3.50 -1.56 -3.63
CA GLY A 61 -2.67 -2.74 -3.92
C GLY A 61 -1.16 -2.48 -3.99
N LYS A 62 -0.65 -1.52 -3.21
CA LYS A 62 0.79 -1.29 -2.98
C LYS A 62 1.51 -2.56 -2.51
N THR A 63 1.04 -3.11 -1.39
CA THR A 63 1.55 -4.36 -0.82
C THR A 63 1.39 -5.55 -1.78
N ALA A 64 0.37 -5.56 -2.64
CA ALA A 64 0.24 -6.60 -3.66
C ALA A 64 1.41 -6.55 -4.68
N GLN A 65 1.79 -5.36 -5.15
CA GLN A 65 2.95 -5.21 -6.04
C GLN A 65 4.25 -5.63 -5.34
N ARG A 66 4.44 -5.21 -4.08
CA ARG A 66 5.58 -5.62 -3.24
C ARG A 66 5.71 -7.14 -3.18
N VAL A 67 4.62 -7.83 -2.81
CA VAL A 67 4.58 -9.30 -2.71
C VAL A 67 4.88 -9.95 -4.06
N MET A 68 4.45 -9.37 -5.18
CA MET A 68 4.77 -9.91 -6.49
C MET A 68 6.24 -9.78 -6.87
N ILE A 69 6.92 -8.70 -6.47
CA ILE A 69 8.38 -8.58 -6.64
C ILE A 69 9.10 -9.61 -5.77
N GLU A 70 8.69 -9.74 -4.51
CA GLU A 70 9.24 -10.74 -3.57
C GLU A 70 9.10 -12.16 -4.14
N LYS A 71 7.90 -12.53 -4.62
CA LYS A 71 7.65 -13.83 -5.27
C LYS A 71 8.46 -14.04 -6.56
N ARG A 72 8.65 -12.99 -7.37
CA ARG A 72 9.43 -13.07 -8.60
C ARG A 72 10.92 -13.22 -8.33
N ALA A 73 11.41 -12.62 -7.24
CA ALA A 73 12.80 -12.75 -6.80
C ALA A 73 13.08 -14.11 -6.14
N GLN A 74 12.12 -14.69 -5.41
CA GLN A 74 12.29 -15.93 -4.65
C GLN A 74 12.95 -17.11 -5.41
N PRO A 75 12.57 -17.45 -6.67
CA PRO A 75 13.19 -18.56 -7.39
C PRO A 75 14.55 -18.21 -8.04
N ILE A 76 15.08 -16.99 -7.85
CA ILE A 76 16.31 -16.51 -8.49
C ILE A 76 17.41 -16.42 -7.42
N ASP A 77 18.32 -17.39 -7.43
CA ASP A 77 19.31 -17.58 -6.36
C ASP A 77 20.25 -16.40 -6.08
N ASN A 78 20.51 -15.55 -7.08
CA ASN A 78 21.41 -14.39 -6.94
C ASN A 78 20.70 -13.08 -6.59
N ILE A 79 19.38 -13.12 -6.36
CA ILE A 79 18.60 -11.95 -5.94
C ILE A 79 18.15 -12.11 -4.49
N LEU A 80 18.54 -11.15 -3.66
CA LEU A 80 18.04 -11.00 -2.29
C LEU A 80 16.93 -9.95 -2.24
N SER A 81 15.73 -10.34 -1.82
CA SER A 81 14.65 -9.39 -1.49
C SER A 81 14.57 -9.14 0.01
N ILE A 82 14.65 -7.86 0.40
CA ILE A 82 14.48 -7.40 1.79
C ILE A 82 13.15 -6.66 1.91
N THR A 83 12.19 -7.26 2.62
CA THR A 83 10.90 -6.61 2.93
C THR A 83 11.08 -5.61 4.08
N TYR A 84 11.19 -4.33 3.73
CA TYR A 84 11.48 -3.23 4.66
C TYR A 84 10.18 -2.58 5.17
N THR A 85 9.47 -3.29 6.05
CA THR A 85 8.14 -2.87 6.55
C THR A 85 8.01 -2.86 8.07
N GLU A 86 8.81 -3.65 8.80
CA GLU A 86 8.67 -3.80 10.24
C GLU A 86 9.77 -3.04 10.99
N HIS A 87 9.34 -2.08 11.81
CA HIS A 87 10.24 -1.18 12.51
C HIS A 87 9.86 -1.07 13.98
N ASP A 88 10.83 -1.30 14.85
CA ASP A 88 10.67 -1.05 16.28
C ASP A 88 11.16 0.36 16.55
N LEU A 89 10.19 1.24 16.70
CA LEU A 89 10.42 2.65 16.99
C LEU A 89 10.19 2.99 18.46
N SER A 90 10.05 1.99 19.35
CA SER A 90 9.75 2.19 20.77
C SER A 90 10.81 3.02 21.51
N LYS A 91 12.06 3.02 21.03
CA LYS A 91 13.14 3.83 21.57
C LYS A 91 13.04 5.33 21.24
N PHE A 92 12.24 5.69 20.24
CA PHE A 92 12.09 7.06 19.77
C PHE A 92 10.81 7.69 20.33
N LYS A 93 10.90 8.95 20.74
CA LYS A 93 9.73 9.72 21.19
C LYS A 93 9.05 10.43 20.02
N LYS A 94 9.83 10.86 19.03
CA LYS A 94 9.36 11.60 17.86
C LYS A 94 9.93 10.98 16.59
N ILE A 95 9.22 11.18 15.49
CA ILE A 95 9.65 10.63 14.20
C ILE A 95 10.90 11.34 13.67
N GLU A 96 11.10 12.60 14.04
CA GLU A 96 12.29 13.39 13.72
C GLU A 96 13.57 12.84 14.37
N ASP A 97 13.45 12.01 15.41
CA ASP A 97 14.59 11.37 16.07
C ASP A 97 15.08 10.13 15.29
N VAL A 98 14.31 9.66 14.31
CA VAL A 98 14.70 8.55 13.43
C VAL A 98 15.60 9.10 12.32
N ASP A 99 16.89 8.80 12.41
CA ASP A 99 17.93 9.32 11.52
C ASP A 99 18.48 8.23 10.56
N SER A 100 19.44 8.62 9.71
CA SER A 100 20.09 7.68 8.80
C SER A 100 20.80 6.54 9.53
N SER A 101 21.32 6.78 10.74
CA SER A 101 21.98 5.77 11.57
C SER A 101 21.02 4.61 11.87
N TYR A 102 19.77 4.90 12.27
CA TYR A 102 18.76 3.86 12.49
C TYR A 102 18.54 2.98 11.26
N HIS A 103 18.31 3.60 10.09
CA HIS A 103 17.99 2.86 8.87
C HIS A 103 19.14 1.99 8.41
N LEU A 104 20.35 2.54 8.40
CA LEU A 104 21.56 1.84 7.95
C LEU A 104 21.97 0.75 8.95
N GLU A 105 21.84 0.98 10.25
CA GLU A 105 22.04 -0.06 11.25
C GLU A 105 21.06 -1.23 11.04
N TYR A 106 19.77 -0.94 10.85
CA TYR A 106 18.76 -1.94 10.62
C TYR A 106 19.00 -2.74 9.32
N LEU A 107 19.32 -2.05 8.21
CA LEU A 107 19.67 -2.70 6.94
C LEU A 107 20.94 -3.56 7.07
N ASN A 108 22.00 -3.07 7.70
CA ASN A 108 23.24 -3.82 7.88
C ASN A 108 23.03 -5.10 8.69
N ARG A 109 22.15 -5.07 9.69
CA ARG A 109 21.76 -6.29 10.43
C ARG A 109 21.11 -7.32 9.51
N LEU A 110 20.14 -6.91 8.68
CA LEU A 110 19.45 -7.80 7.73
C LEU A 110 20.41 -8.36 6.66
N LEU A 111 21.29 -7.52 6.12
CA LEU A 111 22.28 -7.90 5.13
C LEU A 111 23.30 -8.90 5.69
N LEU A 112 23.79 -8.70 6.92
CA LEU A 112 24.69 -9.65 7.57
C LEU A 112 24.02 -10.99 7.84
N LEU A 113 22.76 -10.99 8.30
CA LEU A 113 22.01 -12.25 8.46
C LEU A 113 21.87 -12.98 7.13
N SER A 114 21.55 -12.26 6.05
CA SER A 114 21.43 -12.82 4.70
C SER A 114 22.76 -13.39 4.20
N PHE A 115 23.87 -12.70 4.47
CA PHE A 115 25.22 -13.16 4.15
C PHE A 115 25.55 -14.49 4.83
N PHE A 116 25.28 -14.61 6.13
CA PHE A 116 25.52 -15.87 6.85
C PHE A 116 24.55 -16.99 6.45
N ASN A 117 23.30 -16.67 6.13
CA ASN A 117 22.38 -17.64 5.57
C ASN A 117 22.96 -18.24 4.29
N ARG A 118 23.34 -17.39 3.34
CA ARG A 118 23.93 -17.82 2.07
C ARG A 118 25.20 -18.65 2.28
N LEU A 119 26.09 -18.23 3.17
CA LEU A 119 27.29 -19.00 3.49
C LEU A 119 27.01 -20.42 4.01
N ASN A 120 25.92 -20.61 4.76
CA ASN A 120 25.54 -21.92 5.30
C ASN A 120 24.98 -22.86 4.23
N GLU A 121 24.32 -22.32 3.20
CA GLU A 121 23.78 -23.10 2.07
C GLU A 121 24.89 -23.61 1.14
N LEU A 122 26.05 -22.94 1.11
CA LEU A 122 27.14 -23.31 0.23
C LEU A 122 27.98 -24.45 0.84
N HIS A 123 27.67 -25.68 0.44
CA HIS A 123 28.27 -26.93 0.92
C HIS A 123 29.80 -26.99 0.72
N ASP A 124 30.32 -26.51 -0.42
CA ASP A 124 31.76 -26.55 -0.77
C ASP A 124 32.47 -25.19 -0.70
N PHE A 125 31.83 -24.18 -0.11
CA PHE A 125 32.42 -22.84 -0.03
C PHE A 125 33.65 -22.83 0.86
N GLN A 126 34.82 -22.65 0.25
CA GLN A 126 36.07 -22.54 0.97
C GLN A 126 36.30 -21.09 1.42
N TYR A 127 35.56 -20.71 2.46
CA TYR A 127 35.55 -19.37 3.05
C TYR A 127 36.96 -18.76 3.28
N ILE A 128 37.95 -19.59 3.61
CA ILE A 128 39.35 -19.18 3.82
C ILE A 128 40.03 -18.64 2.55
N TYR A 129 39.72 -19.21 1.38
CA TYR A 129 40.32 -18.79 0.11
C TYR A 129 39.50 -17.68 -0.55
N GLN A 130 38.20 -17.57 -0.22
CA GLN A 130 37.40 -16.44 -0.62
C GLN A 130 37.83 -15.18 0.13
N PHE A 131 37.81 -15.20 1.46
CA PHE A 131 38.05 -14.00 2.25
C PHE A 131 39.43 -14.03 2.90
N SER A 132 40.24 -13.00 2.63
CA SER A 132 41.54 -12.81 3.26
C SER A 132 41.41 -12.75 4.78
N TYR A 133 42.51 -12.99 5.50
CA TYR A 133 42.50 -12.92 6.97
C TYR A 133 41.97 -11.57 7.49
N LYS A 134 42.36 -10.46 6.84
CA LYS A 134 41.89 -9.11 7.18
C LYS A 134 40.39 -8.93 6.93
N GLU A 135 39.87 -9.40 5.81
CA GLU A 135 38.43 -9.34 5.50
C GLU A 135 37.62 -10.17 6.48
N ARG A 136 38.12 -11.36 6.83
CA ARG A 136 37.51 -12.19 7.86
C ARG A 136 37.43 -11.42 9.18
N GLN A 137 38.54 -10.87 9.67
CA GLN A 137 38.58 -10.00 10.86
C GLN A 137 37.57 -8.84 10.76
N PHE A 138 37.43 -8.23 9.60
CA PHE A 138 36.48 -7.15 9.37
C PHE A 138 35.01 -7.62 9.42
N ILE A 139 34.68 -8.77 8.82
CA ILE A 139 33.37 -9.42 8.95
C ILE A 139 33.05 -9.68 10.43
N TYR A 140 34.00 -10.19 11.22
CA TYR A 140 33.82 -10.35 12.68
C TYR A 140 33.54 -9.00 13.37
N LYS A 141 34.24 -7.92 12.99
CA LYS A 141 34.00 -6.57 13.53
C LYS A 141 32.59 -6.07 13.18
N LEU A 142 32.13 -6.25 11.95
CA LEU A 142 30.77 -5.91 11.53
C LEU A 142 29.73 -6.65 12.37
N CYS A 143 29.91 -7.95 12.60
CA CYS A 143 29.02 -8.71 13.47
C CYS A 143 29.01 -8.19 14.92
N ARG A 144 30.15 -7.74 15.44
CA ARG A 144 30.18 -7.14 16.78
C ARG A 144 29.41 -5.82 16.83
N ILE A 145 29.51 -5.00 15.79
CA ILE A 145 28.80 -3.71 15.70
C ILE A 145 27.28 -3.95 15.57
N TYR A 146 26.88 -4.84 14.67
CA TYR A 146 25.49 -4.97 14.27
C TYR A 146 24.74 -6.12 14.92
N LEU A 147 25.38 -7.20 15.35
CA LEU A 147 24.66 -8.39 15.83
C LEU A 147 24.82 -8.62 17.35
N PHE A 148 25.84 -8.03 18.00
CA PHE A 148 26.09 -8.30 19.41
C PHE A 148 25.03 -7.72 20.35
N GLU A 149 24.68 -6.44 20.19
CA GLU A 149 23.64 -5.75 20.96
C GLU A 149 22.37 -5.63 20.12
N THR A 150 21.67 -6.74 19.95
CA THR A 150 20.48 -6.80 19.11
C THR A 150 19.20 -6.53 19.91
N PRO A 151 18.34 -5.58 19.49
CA PRO A 151 17.06 -5.35 20.15
C PRO A 151 16.23 -6.64 20.20
N ALA A 152 15.50 -6.87 21.30
CA ALA A 152 14.68 -8.06 21.47
C ALA A 152 13.59 -8.25 20.40
N SER A 153 13.19 -7.16 19.74
CA SER A 153 12.21 -7.13 18.65
C SER A 153 12.79 -7.50 17.28
N PHE A 154 14.09 -7.28 17.07
CA PHE A 154 14.76 -7.48 15.79
C PHE A 154 14.62 -8.90 15.21
N PRO A 155 14.64 -9.99 15.99
CA PRO A 155 14.53 -11.34 15.43
C PRO A 155 13.22 -11.57 14.65
N ASN A 156 12.09 -11.14 15.21
CA ASN A 156 10.80 -11.25 14.53
C ASN A 156 10.78 -10.38 13.26
N GLN A 157 11.37 -9.18 13.35
CA GLN A 157 11.50 -8.29 12.20
C GLN A 157 12.34 -8.91 11.09
N ALA A 158 13.44 -9.58 11.43
CA ALA A 158 14.32 -10.22 10.47
C ALA A 158 13.62 -11.37 9.74
N ILE A 159 12.86 -12.23 10.46
CA ILE A 159 12.08 -13.31 9.85
C ILE A 159 11.09 -12.73 8.83
N ASN A 160 10.35 -11.69 9.21
CA ASN A 160 9.35 -11.07 8.33
C ASN A 160 9.97 -10.26 7.17
N SER A 161 11.20 -9.77 7.34
CA SER A 161 11.92 -9.00 6.32
C SER A 161 12.66 -9.89 5.32
N LEU A 162 12.96 -11.14 5.68
CA LEU A 162 13.74 -12.10 4.89
C LEU A 162 12.89 -13.33 4.55
N LYS A 163 11.70 -13.12 3.97
CA LYS A 163 10.71 -14.20 3.77
C LYS A 163 11.15 -15.33 2.86
N SER A 164 12.03 -15.06 1.90
CA SER A 164 12.66 -16.10 1.06
C SER A 164 13.44 -17.13 1.88
N ILE A 165 13.75 -16.83 3.14
CA ILE A 165 14.60 -17.60 4.03
C ILE A 165 13.74 -18.32 5.10
N GLU A 166 12.40 -18.22 5.11
CA GLU A 166 11.50 -18.64 6.21
C GLU A 166 11.77 -20.06 6.78
N ASP A 167 12.04 -21.06 5.93
CA ASP A 167 12.32 -22.43 6.39
C ASP A 167 13.70 -22.56 7.08
N HIS A 168 14.67 -21.72 6.71
CA HIS A 168 16.01 -21.71 7.30
C HIS A 168 16.22 -20.62 8.34
N ALA A 169 15.48 -19.51 8.31
CA ALA A 169 15.60 -18.37 9.23
C ALA A 169 15.20 -18.78 10.65
N THR A 170 14.20 -19.66 10.78
CA THR A 170 13.78 -20.23 12.06
C THR A 170 14.83 -21.19 12.63
N ASP A 171 15.52 -21.92 11.75
CA ASP A 171 16.52 -22.94 12.07
C ASP A 171 17.89 -22.33 12.38
N ILE A 172 18.27 -21.31 11.61
CA ILE A 172 19.24 -20.26 11.91
C ILE A 172 18.88 -19.74 13.29
N TRP A 173 17.74 -19.10 13.49
CA TRP A 173 17.38 -18.44 14.76
C TRP A 173 17.40 -19.38 15.97
N ASN A 174 16.92 -20.62 15.84
CA ASN A 174 17.04 -21.64 16.88
C ASN A 174 18.51 -22.00 17.18
N LYS A 175 19.39 -21.96 16.17
CA LYS A 175 20.86 -22.02 16.32
C LYS A 175 21.48 -20.68 16.80
N PHE A 176 20.81 -19.53 16.65
CA PHE A 176 21.22 -18.17 17.08
C PHE A 176 20.58 -17.70 18.41
N ARG A 177 19.87 -18.57 19.15
CA ARG A 177 19.53 -18.34 20.57
C ARG A 177 20.77 -18.34 21.49
N THR A 178 21.88 -18.91 21.02
CA THR A 178 23.21 -18.73 21.62
C THR A 178 23.80 -17.36 21.24
N PRO A 179 24.64 -16.73 22.10
CA PRO A 179 25.25 -15.43 21.80
C PRO A 179 25.83 -15.40 20.38
N PHE A 180 25.60 -14.33 19.61
CA PHE A 180 26.08 -14.24 18.21
C PHE A 180 27.58 -14.58 18.07
N ALA A 181 28.39 -14.26 19.10
CA ALA A 181 29.80 -14.66 19.18
C ALA A 181 30.02 -16.19 19.07
N GLU A 182 29.12 -17.01 19.61
CA GLU A 182 29.19 -18.48 19.51
C GLU A 182 28.80 -18.99 18.13
N VAL A 183 27.82 -18.37 17.47
CA VAL A 183 27.45 -18.78 16.11
C VAL A 183 28.52 -18.41 15.12
N ILE A 184 29.09 -17.23 15.27
CA ILE A 184 30.25 -16.78 14.51
C ILE A 184 31.44 -17.71 14.76
N LYS A 185 31.70 -18.15 16.01
CA LYS A 185 32.72 -19.18 16.31
C LYS A 185 32.41 -20.53 15.65
N LYS A 186 31.14 -20.97 15.62
CA LYS A 186 30.74 -22.24 14.99
C LYS A 186 30.91 -22.19 13.47
N ILE A 187 30.47 -21.11 12.80
CA ILE A 187 30.65 -20.89 11.36
C ILE A 187 32.15 -20.82 11.03
N SER A 188 32.90 -20.06 11.83
CA SER A 188 34.36 -19.97 11.76
C SER A 188 35.01 -21.35 11.83
N LYS A 189 34.71 -22.13 12.88
CA LYS A 189 35.30 -23.46 13.10
C LYS A 189 34.90 -24.47 12.02
N ALA A 190 33.64 -24.49 11.60
CA ALA A 190 33.13 -25.38 10.55
C ALA A 190 33.75 -25.09 9.18
N LYS A 191 34.19 -23.85 8.94
CA LYS A 191 34.87 -23.45 7.70
C LYS A 191 36.40 -23.35 7.86
N GLY A 192 36.97 -23.98 8.89
CA GLY A 192 38.44 -24.10 9.10
C GLY A 192 39.12 -22.83 9.62
N VAL A 193 38.36 -21.88 10.16
CA VAL A 193 38.85 -20.61 10.69
C VAL A 193 38.86 -20.69 12.22
N GLU A 194 40.03 -20.77 12.84
CA GLU A 194 40.19 -20.46 14.27
C GLU A 194 40.53 -18.98 14.42
N VAL A 195 39.51 -18.15 14.66
CA VAL A 195 39.71 -16.74 15.03
C VAL A 195 39.31 -16.58 16.49
N ASP A 196 40.31 -16.28 17.32
CA ASP A 196 40.09 -15.93 18.73
C ASP A 196 39.52 -14.50 18.82
N ILE A 197 38.19 -14.42 18.77
CA ILE A 197 37.40 -13.18 18.79
C ILE A 197 37.69 -12.34 20.04
N SER A 198 38.20 -12.95 21.12
CA SER A 198 38.49 -12.27 22.38
C SER A 198 39.66 -11.28 22.28
N LYS A 199 40.54 -11.45 21.28
CA LYS A 199 41.76 -10.65 21.09
C LYS A 199 41.63 -9.53 20.06
N ILE A 200 40.47 -9.37 19.43
CA ILE A 200 40.25 -8.28 18.48
C ILE A 200 39.98 -7.00 19.29
N GLU A 201 41.04 -6.21 19.48
CA GLU A 201 40.97 -4.90 20.13
C GLU A 201 40.04 -3.95 19.35
N PHE A 202 39.17 -3.26 20.09
CA PHE A 202 38.20 -2.34 19.52
C PHE A 202 38.81 -0.95 19.46
N ASP A 203 39.40 -0.59 18.33
CA ASP A 203 39.82 0.80 18.14
C ASP A 203 38.59 1.67 17.80
N LYS A 204 38.03 2.32 18.81
CA LYS A 204 36.91 3.28 18.67
C LYS A 204 37.23 4.41 17.70
N LYS A 205 38.52 4.69 17.44
CA LYS A 205 38.96 5.80 16.58
C LYS A 205 38.88 5.50 15.09
N ILE A 206 38.63 4.24 14.69
CA ILE A 206 38.50 3.80 13.29
C ILE A 206 37.16 3.04 13.12
N GLN A 207 36.05 3.70 13.43
CA GLN A 207 34.72 3.17 13.13
C GLN A 207 34.24 3.78 11.82
N LEU A 208 34.20 2.96 10.76
CA LEU A 208 33.59 3.32 9.48
C LEU A 208 32.11 3.68 9.70
N SER A 209 31.58 4.55 8.85
CA SER A 209 30.17 4.94 8.92
C SER A 209 29.26 3.73 8.68
N HIS A 210 28.00 3.79 9.14
CA HIS A 210 27.04 2.72 8.84
C HIS A 210 26.84 2.52 7.33
N LYS A 211 27.01 3.58 6.54
CA LYS A 211 26.92 3.54 5.08
C LYS A 211 28.10 2.82 4.44
N ASP A 212 29.33 3.13 4.85
CA ASP A 212 30.53 2.42 4.37
C ASP A 212 30.44 0.93 4.69
N ASN A 213 29.95 0.60 5.90
CA ASN A 213 29.74 -0.78 6.29
C ASN A 213 28.69 -1.48 5.41
N LEU A 214 27.62 -0.78 5.01
CA LEU A 214 26.62 -1.30 4.07
C LEU A 214 27.25 -1.66 2.73
N PHE A 215 28.08 -0.77 2.18
CA PHE A 215 28.79 -1.02 0.91
C PHE A 215 29.75 -2.21 1.01
N ASN A 216 30.48 -2.34 2.12
CA ASN A 216 31.33 -3.49 2.34
C ASN A 216 30.53 -4.80 2.47
N ILE A 217 29.41 -4.79 3.20
CA ILE A 217 28.55 -5.98 3.33
C ILE A 217 27.95 -6.37 1.97
N ARG A 218 27.52 -5.39 1.15
CA ARG A 218 27.08 -5.63 -0.23
C ARG A 218 28.18 -6.30 -1.06
N SER A 219 29.43 -5.83 -0.96
CA SER A 219 30.54 -6.47 -1.67
C SER A 219 30.78 -7.92 -1.20
N PHE A 220 30.60 -8.21 0.09
CA PHE A 220 30.69 -9.57 0.59
C PHE A 220 29.54 -10.47 0.10
N LEU A 221 28.32 -9.92 0.02
CA LEU A 221 27.15 -10.61 -0.53
C LEU A 221 27.33 -11.01 -2.00
N GLU A 222 27.84 -10.09 -2.82
CA GLU A 222 28.19 -10.36 -4.23
C GLU A 222 29.16 -11.53 -4.34
N ARG A 223 30.18 -11.57 -3.49
CA ARG A 223 31.16 -12.65 -3.48
C ARG A 223 30.59 -14.00 -3.03
N VAL A 224 29.44 -14.05 -2.37
CA VAL A 224 28.73 -15.31 -2.06
C VAL A 224 27.58 -15.60 -3.03
N GLY A 225 27.59 -14.91 -4.18
CA GLY A 225 26.67 -15.14 -5.29
C GLY A 225 25.32 -14.43 -5.14
N ILE A 226 25.27 -13.31 -4.39
CA ILE A 226 24.10 -12.43 -4.34
C ILE A 226 24.48 -11.11 -5.01
N ASP A 227 24.15 -10.99 -6.29
CA ASP A 227 24.54 -9.84 -7.12
C ASP A 227 23.56 -8.67 -6.98
N THR A 228 22.30 -8.99 -6.69
CA THR A 228 21.18 -8.05 -6.67
C THR A 228 20.48 -8.05 -5.33
N ILE A 229 20.23 -6.87 -4.79
CA ILE A 229 19.49 -6.67 -3.54
C ILE A 229 18.32 -5.72 -3.80
N TYR A 230 17.09 -6.22 -3.72
CA TYR A 230 15.90 -5.38 -3.74
C TYR A 230 15.45 -5.05 -2.33
N VAL A 231 15.49 -3.76 -1.98
CA VAL A 231 14.95 -3.25 -0.70
C VAL A 231 13.53 -2.76 -0.94
N LEU A 232 12.55 -3.52 -0.46
CA LEU A 232 11.13 -3.31 -0.71
C LEU A 232 10.50 -2.51 0.44
N VAL A 233 10.43 -1.19 0.27
CA VAL A 233 9.93 -0.27 1.29
C VAL A 233 8.41 -0.10 1.15
N ASP A 234 7.62 -0.52 2.14
CA ASP A 234 6.16 -0.40 2.15
C ASP A 234 5.66 -0.08 3.58
N LYS A 235 4.38 0.26 3.74
CA LYS A 235 3.72 0.48 5.05
C LYS A 235 4.35 1.55 5.95
N VAL A 236 5.08 2.49 5.37
CA VAL A 236 5.67 3.63 6.09
C VAL A 236 4.62 4.55 6.73
N ASP A 237 3.34 4.40 6.38
CA ASP A 237 2.19 5.10 6.98
C ASP A 237 1.46 4.31 8.06
N GLU A 238 1.85 3.06 8.32
CA GLU A 238 1.23 2.17 9.30
C GLU A 238 2.10 1.98 10.56
N LEU A 239 3.23 2.69 10.68
CA LEU A 239 4.15 2.59 11.82
C LEU A 239 3.64 3.37 13.04
N SER A 240 4.07 2.95 14.24
CA SER A 240 3.64 3.49 15.54
C SER A 240 3.80 5.01 15.67
N LEU A 241 4.87 5.59 15.10
CA LEU A 241 5.14 7.04 15.15
C LEU A 241 4.64 7.82 13.93
N THR A 242 4.11 7.14 12.91
CA THR A 242 3.63 7.79 11.68
C THR A 242 2.12 7.91 11.63
N GLY A 243 1.40 6.91 12.16
CA GLY A 243 -0.02 7.01 12.51
C GLY A 243 -0.92 7.59 11.41
N ASN A 244 -0.76 7.14 10.16
CA ASN A 244 -1.48 7.65 8.99
C ASN A 244 -1.25 9.13 8.64
N ASN A 245 -0.18 9.77 9.14
CA ASN A 245 0.16 11.17 8.85
C ASN A 245 1.18 11.25 7.69
N PRO A 246 0.84 11.88 6.55
CA PRO A 246 1.73 11.97 5.39
C PRO A 246 3.11 12.56 5.69
N LYS A 247 3.16 13.60 6.53
CA LYS A 247 4.42 14.29 6.88
C LYS A 247 5.28 13.39 7.75
N ALA A 248 4.70 12.73 8.75
CA ALA A 248 5.46 11.82 9.60
C ALA A 248 5.98 10.60 8.82
N SER A 249 5.15 10.01 7.94
CA SER A 249 5.57 8.93 7.04
C SER A 249 6.71 9.35 6.11
N TYR A 250 6.66 10.58 5.60
CA TYR A 250 7.76 11.13 4.82
C TYR A 250 9.04 11.31 5.66
N LEU A 251 8.94 11.89 6.86
CA LEU A 251 10.09 12.10 7.74
C LEU A 251 10.81 10.79 8.04
N PHE A 252 10.05 9.71 8.28
CA PHE A 252 10.59 8.38 8.48
C PHE A 252 11.54 7.94 7.37
N ILE A 253 11.19 8.13 6.09
CA ILE A 253 12.02 7.66 4.97
C ILE A 253 12.90 8.74 4.34
N SER A 254 12.79 9.98 4.80
CA SER A 254 13.41 11.14 4.15
C SER A 254 14.93 11.03 4.03
N GLN A 255 15.58 10.43 5.03
CA GLN A 255 17.04 10.24 5.04
C GLN A 255 17.50 9.21 4.00
N ILE A 256 16.68 8.21 3.67
CA ILE A 256 17.00 7.23 2.62
C ILE A 256 16.69 7.84 1.24
N ILE A 257 15.51 8.45 1.08
CA ILE A 257 15.05 8.98 -0.21
C ILE A 257 15.95 10.11 -0.75
N ARG A 258 16.60 10.88 0.14
CA ARG A 258 17.49 11.98 -0.24
C ARG A 258 18.92 11.52 -0.56
N ASP A 259 19.29 10.31 -0.16
CA ASP A 259 20.66 9.80 -0.31
C ASP A 259 20.84 9.11 -1.66
N LEU A 260 21.17 9.89 -2.70
CA LEU A 260 21.39 9.36 -4.05
C LEU A 260 22.52 8.33 -4.11
N GLU A 261 23.58 8.51 -3.33
CA GLU A 261 24.69 7.55 -3.31
C GLU A 261 24.22 6.20 -2.74
N LEU A 262 23.31 6.19 -1.77
CA LEU A 262 22.66 4.96 -1.31
C LEU A 262 21.72 4.38 -2.38
N LEU A 263 20.88 5.21 -3.01
CA LEU A 263 19.88 4.76 -3.99
C LEU A 263 20.47 4.30 -5.34
N GLU A 264 21.66 4.77 -5.69
CA GLU A 264 22.42 4.43 -6.90
C GLU A 264 23.54 3.40 -6.62
N THR A 265 23.53 2.76 -5.44
CA THR A 265 24.52 1.72 -5.09
C THR A 265 24.43 0.56 -6.09
N PRO A 266 25.53 0.21 -6.79
CA PRO A 266 25.53 -0.90 -7.73
C PRO A 266 25.05 -2.22 -7.08
N GLY A 267 24.22 -2.98 -7.79
CA GLY A 267 23.63 -4.21 -7.25
C GLY A 267 22.54 -3.99 -6.19
N MET A 268 22.10 -2.76 -5.91
CA MET A 268 20.97 -2.49 -5.02
C MET A 268 19.88 -1.67 -5.70
N GLY A 269 18.61 -2.06 -5.50
CA GLY A 269 17.45 -1.31 -5.97
C GLY A 269 16.43 -1.10 -4.86
N PHE A 270 16.20 0.14 -4.45
CA PHE A 270 15.14 0.48 -3.49
C PHE A 270 13.81 0.67 -4.23
N LYS A 271 12.83 -0.18 -3.90
CA LYS A 271 11.48 -0.14 -4.49
C LYS A 271 10.52 0.41 -3.44
N PHE A 272 10.16 1.68 -3.56
CA PHE A 272 9.29 2.35 -2.59
C PHE A 272 7.82 2.24 -2.99
N PHE A 273 6.98 1.69 -2.13
CA PHE A 273 5.54 1.60 -2.30
C PHE A 273 4.84 2.58 -1.35
N LEU A 274 4.68 3.82 -1.80
CA LEU A 274 4.30 4.95 -0.94
C LEU A 274 2.85 5.36 -1.12
N TRP A 275 2.24 5.83 -0.03
CA TRP A 275 0.97 6.52 -0.11
C TRP A 275 1.13 7.81 -0.94
N ASP A 276 0.19 8.07 -1.86
CA ASP A 276 0.24 9.18 -2.80
C ASP A 276 0.25 10.57 -2.14
N GLU A 277 -0.31 10.70 -0.94
CA GLU A 277 -0.19 11.95 -0.15
C GLU A 277 1.26 12.32 0.22
N LEU A 278 2.21 11.37 0.16
CA LEU A 278 3.64 11.64 0.38
C LEU A 278 4.28 12.36 -0.83
N LYS A 279 3.65 12.33 -2.01
CA LYS A 279 4.22 12.89 -3.25
C LYS A 279 4.58 14.37 -3.10
N GLN A 280 3.76 15.15 -2.39
CA GLN A 280 4.02 16.58 -2.18
C GLN A 280 5.30 16.87 -1.36
N TYR A 281 5.70 15.92 -0.49
CA TYR A 281 6.92 16.03 0.30
C TYR A 281 8.11 15.47 -0.47
N CYS A 282 7.94 14.30 -1.08
CA CYS A 282 8.98 13.65 -1.87
C CYS A 282 9.38 14.46 -3.10
N ALA A 283 8.45 15.15 -3.77
CA ALA A 283 8.76 15.92 -4.98
C ALA A 283 9.81 17.02 -4.76
N LYS A 284 9.99 17.50 -3.52
CA LYS A 284 11.01 18.49 -3.17
C LYS A 284 12.41 17.88 -3.04
N ASP A 285 12.49 16.60 -2.70
CA ASP A 285 13.68 16.00 -2.09
C ASP A 285 14.16 14.72 -2.81
N ALA A 286 13.25 13.97 -3.44
CA ALA A 286 13.50 12.64 -4.03
C ALA A 286 14.16 12.68 -5.43
N ARG A 287 14.63 13.85 -5.89
CA ARG A 287 15.31 14.05 -7.18
C ARG A 287 14.66 13.24 -8.32
N PRO A 288 13.44 13.62 -8.77
CA PRO A 288 12.66 12.85 -9.74
C PRO A 288 13.33 12.70 -11.10
N ASP A 289 14.39 13.47 -11.37
CA ASP A 289 15.29 13.32 -12.51
C ASP A 289 16.17 12.06 -12.46
N ARG A 290 16.32 11.45 -11.28
CA ARG A 290 17.17 10.28 -11.03
C ARG A 290 16.41 9.09 -10.47
N VAL A 291 15.41 9.33 -9.62
CA VAL A 291 14.55 8.28 -9.07
C VAL A 291 13.17 8.37 -9.73
N TYR A 292 12.93 7.49 -10.69
CA TYR A 292 11.65 7.47 -11.41
C TYR A 292 10.49 7.15 -10.48
N SER A 293 9.36 7.83 -10.71
CA SER A 293 8.14 7.59 -9.95
C SER A 293 6.96 7.24 -10.85
N TYR A 294 6.17 6.27 -10.38
CA TYR A 294 4.97 5.76 -11.02
C TYR A 294 3.75 6.06 -10.15
N GLN A 295 2.58 6.14 -10.78
CA GLN A 295 1.32 6.34 -10.05
C GLN A 295 0.35 5.22 -10.38
N LEU A 296 -0.07 4.46 -9.37
CA LEU A 296 -1.11 3.44 -9.55
C LEU A 296 -2.47 4.10 -9.66
N LYS A 297 -3.12 3.88 -10.81
CA LYS A 297 -4.51 4.25 -11.06
C LYS A 297 -5.27 3.03 -11.56
N TRP A 298 -6.38 2.72 -10.90
CA TRP A 298 -7.24 1.62 -11.30
C TRP A 298 -8.34 2.11 -12.22
N THR A 299 -8.52 1.39 -13.32
CA THR A 299 -9.66 1.58 -14.22
C THR A 299 -10.80 0.63 -13.86
N VAL A 300 -12.02 0.97 -14.30
CA VAL A 300 -13.19 0.09 -14.22
C VAL A 300 -12.88 -1.31 -14.79
N LYS A 301 -12.15 -1.36 -15.91
CA LYS A 301 -11.75 -2.61 -16.57
C LYS A 301 -10.84 -3.44 -15.66
N GLN A 302 -9.82 -2.83 -15.08
CA GLN A 302 -8.88 -3.54 -14.19
C GLN A 302 -9.54 -4.04 -12.91
N ILE A 303 -10.46 -3.28 -12.30
CA ILE A 303 -11.21 -3.77 -11.13
C ILE A 303 -12.06 -4.99 -11.48
N ARG A 304 -12.72 -4.98 -12.64
CA ARG A 304 -13.45 -6.15 -13.14
C ARG A 304 -12.51 -7.34 -13.36
N VAL A 305 -11.37 -7.13 -14.02
CA VAL A 305 -10.38 -8.20 -14.25
C VAL A 305 -9.88 -8.78 -12.92
N MET A 306 -9.53 -7.93 -11.95
CA MET A 306 -9.09 -8.36 -10.63
C MET A 306 -10.14 -9.23 -9.94
N LEU A 307 -11.40 -8.78 -9.92
CA LEU A 307 -12.48 -9.54 -9.28
C LEU A 307 -12.76 -10.85 -10.02
N ASN A 308 -12.73 -10.85 -11.35
CA ASN A 308 -12.91 -12.06 -12.17
C ASN A 308 -11.82 -13.10 -11.90
N LYS A 309 -10.54 -12.68 -11.90
CA LYS A 309 -9.44 -13.59 -11.57
C LYS A 309 -9.58 -14.13 -10.15
N ARG A 310 -9.89 -13.26 -9.19
CA ARG A 310 -10.10 -13.65 -7.79
C ARG A 310 -11.23 -14.67 -7.65
N LEU A 311 -12.40 -14.41 -8.23
CA LEU A 311 -13.52 -15.37 -8.20
C LEU A 311 -13.18 -16.68 -8.92
N SER A 312 -12.42 -16.64 -10.01
CA SER A 312 -11.94 -17.84 -10.69
C SER A 312 -11.08 -18.70 -9.76
N VAL A 313 -10.18 -18.11 -8.97
CA VAL A 313 -9.36 -18.84 -7.98
C VAL A 313 -10.24 -19.49 -6.91
N PHE A 314 -11.16 -18.72 -6.32
CA PHE A 314 -12.04 -19.20 -5.24
C PHE A 314 -13.22 -20.07 -5.72
N SER A 315 -13.30 -20.38 -7.01
CA SER A 315 -14.32 -21.25 -7.59
C SER A 315 -13.73 -22.40 -8.41
N ASN A 316 -12.41 -22.58 -8.38
CA ASN A 316 -11.68 -23.54 -9.23
C ASN A 316 -12.05 -23.39 -10.73
N GLY A 317 -12.12 -22.14 -11.20
CA GLY A 317 -12.40 -21.80 -12.59
C GLY A 317 -13.87 -21.81 -13.00
N LYS A 318 -14.81 -22.12 -12.08
CA LYS A 318 -16.26 -22.15 -12.39
C LYS A 318 -16.83 -20.74 -12.64
N ILE A 319 -16.39 -19.74 -11.88
CA ILE A 319 -16.84 -18.34 -12.02
C ILE A 319 -15.73 -17.53 -12.69
N LYS A 320 -15.88 -17.27 -13.99
CA LYS A 320 -14.93 -16.47 -14.79
C LYS A 320 -15.33 -15.00 -14.94
N ASP A 321 -16.60 -14.69 -14.70
CA ASP A 321 -17.13 -13.33 -14.72
C ASP A 321 -17.93 -13.07 -13.46
N ALA A 322 -17.50 -12.08 -12.68
CA ALA A 322 -18.14 -11.67 -11.44
C ALA A 322 -19.60 -11.25 -11.65
N SER A 323 -19.96 -10.78 -12.84
CA SER A 323 -21.35 -10.40 -13.15
C SER A 323 -22.33 -11.58 -13.02
N ALA A 324 -21.84 -12.83 -13.12
CA ALA A 324 -22.65 -14.03 -12.96
C ALA A 324 -23.23 -14.19 -11.54
N LEU A 325 -22.58 -13.61 -10.53
CA LEU A 325 -23.08 -13.61 -9.15
C LEU A 325 -24.23 -12.64 -8.91
N PHE A 326 -24.56 -11.76 -9.87
CA PHE A 326 -25.59 -10.73 -9.71
C PHE A 326 -26.82 -11.04 -10.57
N GLU A 327 -28.02 -10.79 -10.05
CA GLU A 327 -29.24 -10.91 -10.85
C GLU A 327 -29.27 -9.89 -12.00
N LYS A 328 -28.80 -8.67 -11.72
CA LYS A 328 -28.70 -7.56 -12.67
C LYS A 328 -27.24 -7.16 -12.88
N LYS A 329 -26.80 -7.04 -14.13
CA LYS A 329 -25.40 -6.66 -14.47
C LYS A 329 -25.06 -5.24 -14.00
N GLU A 330 -26.05 -4.36 -13.95
CA GLU A 330 -25.93 -2.99 -13.46
C GLU A 330 -25.54 -2.96 -11.99
N SER A 331 -26.02 -3.90 -11.18
CA SER A 331 -25.66 -4.03 -9.76
C SER A 331 -24.16 -4.27 -9.59
N PHE A 332 -23.54 -5.09 -10.45
CA PHE A 332 -22.09 -5.25 -10.45
C PHE A 332 -21.37 -3.97 -10.87
N GLY A 333 -21.88 -3.26 -11.88
CA GLY A 333 -21.35 -1.95 -12.28
C GLY A 333 -21.35 -0.94 -11.13
N ARG A 334 -22.41 -0.93 -10.31
CA ARG A 334 -22.52 -0.07 -9.12
C ARG A 334 -21.42 -0.39 -8.11
N VAL A 335 -21.17 -1.66 -7.82
CA VAL A 335 -20.09 -2.06 -6.90
C VAL A 335 -18.74 -1.47 -7.32
N ILE A 336 -18.40 -1.55 -8.61
CA ILE A 336 -17.12 -1.01 -9.12
C ILE A 336 -17.05 0.52 -9.00
N VAL A 337 -18.14 1.23 -9.31
CA VAL A 337 -18.15 2.69 -9.24
C VAL A 337 -18.11 3.15 -7.78
N PHE A 338 -18.91 2.54 -6.90
CA PHE A 338 -18.98 2.90 -5.48
C PHE A 338 -17.76 2.45 -4.68
N SER A 339 -16.91 1.57 -5.21
CA SER A 339 -15.60 1.31 -4.62
C SER A 339 -14.59 2.43 -4.88
N GLU A 340 -14.93 3.48 -5.63
CA GLU A 340 -13.98 4.53 -6.07
C GLU A 340 -12.73 3.89 -6.71
N PHE A 341 -12.96 2.82 -7.48
CA PHE A 341 -11.93 2.01 -8.13
C PHE A 341 -10.84 1.47 -7.18
N SER A 342 -11.10 1.37 -5.88
CA SER A 342 -10.20 0.73 -4.91
C SER A 342 -10.48 -0.78 -4.85
N PRO A 343 -9.49 -1.65 -5.14
CA PRO A 343 -9.62 -3.10 -4.97
C PRO A 343 -10.10 -3.50 -3.58
N ARG A 344 -9.53 -2.88 -2.54
CA ARG A 344 -9.92 -3.12 -1.13
C ARG A 344 -11.40 -2.81 -0.91
N ASP A 345 -11.84 -1.64 -1.34
CA ASP A 345 -13.22 -1.20 -1.11
C ASP A 345 -14.22 -2.01 -1.96
N CYS A 346 -13.83 -2.43 -3.17
CA CYS A 346 -14.61 -3.35 -4.01
C CYS A 346 -14.83 -4.70 -3.31
N ILE A 347 -13.76 -5.28 -2.74
CA ILE A 347 -13.85 -6.51 -1.95
C ILE A 347 -14.73 -6.32 -0.72
N ARG A 348 -14.61 -5.18 -0.01
CA ARG A 348 -15.46 -4.87 1.17
C ARG A 348 -16.94 -4.80 0.82
N ILE A 349 -17.29 -4.11 -0.28
CA ILE A 349 -18.67 -4.04 -0.75
C ILE A 349 -19.19 -5.44 -1.09
N CYS A 350 -18.42 -6.24 -1.84
CA CYS A 350 -18.79 -7.62 -2.15
C CYS A 350 -18.98 -8.50 -0.89
N ASN A 351 -18.10 -8.38 0.11
CA ASN A 351 -18.24 -9.10 1.38
C ASN A 351 -19.52 -8.70 2.13
N ARG A 352 -19.89 -7.41 2.07
CA ARG A 352 -21.13 -6.91 2.65
C ARG A 352 -22.34 -7.46 1.92
N ILE A 353 -22.34 -7.44 0.59
CA ILE A 353 -23.40 -8.01 -0.25
C ILE A 353 -23.60 -9.50 0.09
N LEU A 354 -22.52 -10.28 0.13
CA LEU A 354 -22.55 -11.69 0.50
C LEU A 354 -23.20 -11.91 1.88
N SER A 355 -22.82 -11.10 2.87
CA SER A 355 -23.33 -11.23 4.24
C SER A 355 -24.80 -10.85 4.34
N GLU A 356 -25.21 -9.77 3.67
CA GLU A 356 -26.60 -9.32 3.64
C GLU A 356 -27.51 -10.27 2.85
N GLN A 357 -27.01 -10.85 1.75
CA GLN A 357 -27.73 -11.86 0.98
C GLN A 357 -27.96 -13.13 1.79
N LEU A 358 -26.93 -13.63 2.46
CA LEU A 358 -27.04 -14.79 3.35
C LEU A 358 -28.06 -14.56 4.47
N LYS A 359 -28.07 -13.35 5.04
CA LYS A 359 -28.99 -12.98 6.13
C LYS A 359 -30.45 -12.92 5.68
N GLU A 360 -30.71 -12.36 4.51
CA GLU A 360 -32.07 -12.08 4.05
C GLU A 360 -32.67 -13.22 3.23
N ASN A 361 -31.92 -13.78 2.29
CA ASN A 361 -32.40 -14.84 1.42
C ASN A 361 -31.24 -15.81 1.07
N PRO A 362 -30.95 -16.78 1.94
CA PRO A 362 -29.89 -17.76 1.75
C PRO A 362 -30.17 -18.75 0.61
N ASN A 363 -31.40 -18.83 0.10
CA ASN A 363 -31.74 -19.73 -1.00
C ASN A 363 -31.48 -19.12 -2.38
N SER A 364 -31.20 -17.81 -2.46
CA SER A 364 -30.88 -17.16 -3.73
C SER A 364 -29.47 -17.51 -4.20
N LEU A 365 -29.37 -18.01 -5.43
CA LEU A 365 -28.09 -18.31 -6.08
C LEU A 365 -27.38 -17.06 -6.62
N LYS A 366 -28.04 -15.89 -6.57
CA LYS A 366 -27.52 -14.61 -7.06
C LYS A 366 -27.81 -13.47 -6.09
N PHE A 367 -26.99 -12.44 -6.16
CA PHE A 367 -27.14 -11.21 -5.39
C PHE A 367 -28.30 -10.38 -5.94
N GLN A 368 -29.29 -10.16 -5.09
CA GLN A 368 -30.52 -9.46 -5.43
C GLN A 368 -30.30 -7.93 -5.47
N PRO A 369 -30.90 -7.17 -6.41
CA PRO A 369 -30.60 -5.76 -6.60
C PRO A 369 -30.85 -4.89 -5.36
N HIS A 370 -31.92 -5.14 -4.60
CA HIS A 370 -32.23 -4.36 -3.40
C HIS A 370 -31.23 -4.61 -2.26
N ILE A 371 -30.71 -5.84 -2.15
CA ILE A 371 -29.66 -6.20 -1.20
C ILE A 371 -28.33 -5.54 -1.59
N VAL A 372 -28.00 -5.52 -2.88
CA VAL A 372 -26.82 -4.82 -3.39
C VAL A 372 -26.91 -3.32 -3.09
N ASN A 373 -28.05 -2.69 -3.37
CA ASN A 373 -28.26 -1.27 -3.10
C ASN A 373 -28.12 -0.95 -1.61
N ARG A 374 -28.75 -1.75 -0.74
CA ARG A 374 -28.63 -1.60 0.72
C ARG A 374 -27.18 -1.75 1.19
N ALA A 375 -26.46 -2.76 0.70
CA ALA A 375 -25.07 -3.00 1.04
C ALA A 375 -24.16 -1.83 0.62
N ILE A 376 -24.41 -1.22 -0.54
CA ILE A 376 -23.71 -0.01 -0.99
C ILE A 376 -24.00 1.18 -0.07
N ASP A 377 -25.25 1.40 0.31
CA ASP A 377 -25.61 2.50 1.22
C ASP A 377 -24.95 2.33 2.60
N MET A 378 -24.96 1.11 3.13
CA MET A 378 -24.25 0.77 4.37
C MET A 378 -22.75 1.02 4.24
N PHE A 379 -22.13 0.60 3.13
CA PHE A 379 -20.70 0.81 2.89
C PHE A 379 -20.35 2.29 2.74
N CYS A 380 -21.19 3.08 2.06
CA CYS A 380 -20.99 4.53 1.94
C CYS A 380 -20.98 5.19 3.31
N LYS A 381 -21.91 4.80 4.20
CA LYS A 381 -21.95 5.27 5.58
C LYS A 381 -20.67 4.93 6.34
N GLU A 382 -20.26 3.66 6.34
CA GLU A 382 -19.02 3.21 7.01
C GLU A 382 -17.81 3.98 6.50
N LYS A 383 -17.69 4.12 5.19
CA LYS A 383 -16.54 4.81 4.58
C LYS A 383 -16.50 6.28 4.96
N VAL A 384 -17.65 6.95 4.96
CA VAL A 384 -17.72 8.36 5.35
C VAL A 384 -17.40 8.53 6.83
N GLU A 385 -17.81 7.60 7.69
CA GLU A 385 -17.46 7.58 9.13
C GLU A 385 -15.96 7.29 9.36
N GLU A 386 -15.30 6.53 8.48
CA GLU A 386 -13.82 6.34 8.48
C GLU A 386 -13.07 7.63 8.10
N ILE A 387 -13.62 8.41 7.17
CA ILE A 387 -12.98 9.62 6.62
C ILE A 387 -13.25 10.84 7.51
N ILE A 388 -14.48 10.98 8.02
CA ILE A 388 -14.95 12.13 8.80
C ILE A 388 -15.23 11.68 10.23
N LEU A 389 -14.22 11.83 11.08
CA LEU A 389 -14.30 11.43 12.50
C LEU A 389 -15.22 12.33 13.35
N ASN A 390 -15.51 13.56 12.88
CA ASN A 390 -16.33 14.52 13.62
C ASN A 390 -17.83 14.28 13.39
N GLN A 391 -18.54 13.86 14.44
CA GLN A 391 -19.98 13.57 14.41
C GLN A 391 -20.87 14.77 14.04
N SER A 392 -20.51 15.99 14.44
CA SER A 392 -21.26 17.20 14.04
C SER A 392 -21.17 17.42 12.53
N ASN A 393 -19.97 17.22 11.98
CA ASN A 393 -19.69 17.36 10.57
C ASN A 393 -20.48 16.33 9.72
N LEU A 394 -20.62 15.08 10.20
CA LEU A 394 -21.49 14.06 9.59
C LEU A 394 -22.97 14.48 9.55
N ARG A 395 -23.49 15.07 10.64
CA ARG A 395 -24.88 15.57 10.70
C ARG A 395 -25.12 16.72 9.73
N HIS A 396 -24.14 17.59 9.51
CA HIS A 396 -24.26 18.64 8.50
C HIS A 396 -24.24 18.05 7.09
N LEU A 397 -23.43 17.02 6.84
CA LEU A 397 -23.32 16.38 5.54
C LEU A 397 -24.67 15.81 5.07
N THR A 398 -25.40 15.09 5.93
CA THR A 398 -26.71 14.53 5.57
C THR A 398 -27.80 15.60 5.37
N LYS A 399 -27.66 16.77 6.01
CA LYS A 399 -28.58 17.92 5.83
C LYS A 399 -28.43 18.62 4.48
N ILE A 400 -27.30 18.46 3.80
CA ILE A 400 -27.03 19.14 2.51
C ILE A 400 -28.07 18.74 1.45
N ASN A 401 -28.35 17.44 1.37
CA ASN A 401 -29.30 16.84 0.43
C ASN A 401 -29.11 17.36 -1.02
N ALA A 402 -27.85 17.32 -1.46
CA ALA A 402 -27.37 17.78 -2.76
C ALA A 402 -25.96 17.26 -3.01
N VAL A 403 -25.55 17.15 -4.26
CA VAL A 403 -24.19 16.73 -4.62
C VAL A 403 -23.30 17.91 -5.03
N SER A 404 -23.92 18.98 -5.54
CA SER A 404 -23.28 20.25 -5.83
C SER A 404 -24.09 21.41 -5.26
N PHE A 405 -23.41 22.43 -4.75
CA PHE A 405 -24.06 23.53 -4.05
C PHE A 405 -23.20 24.79 -4.01
N THR A 406 -23.86 25.93 -3.81
CA THR A 406 -23.22 27.17 -3.34
C THR A 406 -23.32 27.29 -1.82
N ILE A 407 -22.47 28.11 -1.20
CA ILE A 407 -22.55 28.36 0.26
C ILE A 407 -23.92 28.95 0.61
N GLU A 408 -24.42 29.87 -0.22
CA GLU A 408 -25.70 30.54 0.01
C GLU A 408 -26.90 29.59 -0.08
N GLU A 409 -26.86 28.60 -0.98
CA GLU A 409 -27.89 27.55 -1.01
C GLU A 409 -27.93 26.75 0.29
N LEU A 410 -26.78 26.44 0.89
CA LEU A 410 -26.73 25.72 2.16
C LEU A 410 -27.26 26.56 3.34
N VAL A 411 -27.02 27.87 3.33
CA VAL A 411 -27.61 28.80 4.29
C VAL A 411 -29.13 28.84 4.14
N THR A 412 -29.65 28.97 2.90
CA THR A 412 -31.09 28.94 2.64
C THR A 412 -31.73 27.62 3.07
N LYS A 413 -31.04 26.50 2.91
CA LYS A 413 -31.47 25.18 3.38
C LYS A 413 -31.33 24.98 4.90
N LYS A 414 -30.88 25.99 5.66
CA LYS A 414 -30.66 25.92 7.11
C LYS A 414 -29.71 24.78 7.53
N VAL A 415 -28.70 24.49 6.71
CA VAL A 415 -27.64 23.52 7.06
C VAL A 415 -26.80 24.05 8.24
N ALA A 416 -26.57 25.36 8.28
CA ALA A 416 -25.99 26.11 9.40
C ALA A 416 -26.57 27.54 9.45
N ALA A 417 -26.20 28.31 10.47
CA ALA A 417 -26.76 29.63 10.74
C ALA A 417 -26.42 30.67 9.66
N ASP A 418 -25.19 30.67 9.14
CA ASP A 418 -24.69 31.69 8.23
C ASP A 418 -23.57 31.19 7.30
N SER A 419 -23.11 32.06 6.40
CA SER A 419 -22.05 31.73 5.44
C SER A 419 -20.70 31.40 6.10
N PRO A 420 -20.21 32.13 7.12
CA PRO A 420 -19.02 31.73 7.88
C PRO A 420 -19.11 30.32 8.48
N ALA A 421 -20.23 29.95 9.09
CA ALA A 421 -20.44 28.62 9.66
C ALA A 421 -20.36 27.54 8.58
N ILE A 422 -20.99 27.75 7.42
CA ILE A 422 -20.88 26.83 6.28
C ILE A 422 -19.43 26.70 5.79
N ARG A 423 -18.69 27.81 5.68
CA ARG A 423 -17.26 27.75 5.30
C ARG A 423 -16.45 26.88 6.24
N ASN A 424 -16.66 27.02 7.55
CA ASN A 424 -15.98 26.21 8.56
C ASN A 424 -16.35 24.72 8.44
N ILE A 425 -17.60 24.39 8.13
CA ILE A 425 -18.07 23.01 7.93
C ILE A 425 -17.39 22.36 6.71
N ILE A 426 -17.32 23.07 5.59
CA ILE A 426 -16.79 22.51 4.33
C ILE A 426 -15.26 22.60 4.23
N LEU A 427 -14.61 23.44 5.06
CA LEU A 427 -13.16 23.66 5.01
C LEU A 427 -12.36 22.35 5.10
N PRO A 428 -12.63 21.43 6.06
CA PRO A 428 -11.94 20.15 6.11
C PRO A 428 -12.09 19.34 4.82
N TRP A 429 -13.28 19.31 4.22
CA TRP A 429 -13.55 18.57 2.98
C TRP A 429 -12.84 19.16 1.77
N THR A 430 -12.71 20.49 1.73
CA THR A 430 -11.94 21.15 0.67
C THR A 430 -10.43 20.92 0.83
N LYS A 431 -9.92 20.89 2.06
CA LYS A 431 -8.50 20.60 2.35
C LYS A 431 -8.12 19.16 2.02
N SER A 432 -9.03 18.20 2.20
CA SER A 432 -8.82 16.79 1.87
C SER A 432 -9.22 16.43 0.44
N GLU A 433 -9.46 17.42 -0.42
CA GLU A 433 -9.91 17.26 -1.81
C GLU A 433 -11.23 16.50 -2.03
N LEU A 434 -11.98 16.16 -0.97
CA LEU A 434 -13.28 15.50 -1.03
C LEU A 434 -14.39 16.42 -1.58
N LEU A 435 -14.17 17.74 -1.51
CA LEU A 435 -15.03 18.76 -2.06
C LEU A 435 -14.20 19.73 -2.91
N LYS A 436 -14.55 19.90 -4.19
CA LYS A 436 -13.82 20.77 -5.13
C LYS A 436 -14.67 21.94 -5.57
N LYS A 437 -14.05 23.11 -5.78
CA LYS A 437 -14.68 24.24 -6.46
C LYS A 437 -14.79 23.91 -7.96
N ILE A 438 -15.98 24.02 -8.52
CA ILE A 438 -16.27 23.57 -9.89
C ILE A 438 -16.64 24.71 -10.85
N GLY A 439 -16.79 25.92 -10.33
CA GLY A 439 -17.15 27.08 -11.14
C GLY A 439 -17.71 28.23 -10.33
N LEU A 440 -18.27 29.20 -11.04
CA LEU A 440 -18.98 30.35 -10.49
C LEU A 440 -20.45 30.31 -10.90
N VAL A 441 -21.35 30.56 -9.95
CA VAL A 441 -22.78 30.76 -10.20
C VAL A 441 -23.07 32.26 -10.18
N LYS A 442 -23.57 32.78 -11.30
CA LYS A 442 -24.01 34.18 -11.42
C LYS A 442 -25.30 34.38 -10.62
N ARG A 443 -25.44 35.51 -9.95
CA ARG A 443 -26.63 35.90 -9.19
C ARG A 443 -27.18 37.22 -9.72
N LYS A 444 -28.50 37.36 -9.75
CA LYS A 444 -29.16 38.60 -10.18
C LYS A 444 -28.75 39.74 -9.24
N SER A 445 -28.13 40.79 -9.80
CA SER A 445 -27.71 42.00 -9.10
C SER A 445 -26.80 41.76 -7.86
N LYS A 446 -26.07 40.64 -7.82
CA LYS A 446 -25.12 40.30 -6.74
C LYS A 446 -23.86 39.68 -7.34
N LYS A 447 -22.74 39.74 -6.61
CA LYS A 447 -21.49 39.07 -7.01
C LYS A 447 -21.72 37.57 -7.20
N ALA A 448 -21.07 37.01 -8.22
CA ALA A 448 -21.05 35.57 -8.46
C ALA A 448 -20.39 34.85 -7.29
N VAL A 449 -20.78 33.59 -7.07
CA VAL A 449 -20.34 32.78 -5.93
C VAL A 449 -19.74 31.48 -6.40
N ASN A 450 -18.86 30.91 -5.58
CA ASN A 450 -18.27 29.61 -5.86
C ASN A 450 -19.33 28.52 -5.74
N GLU A 451 -19.36 27.64 -6.72
CA GLU A 451 -20.04 26.36 -6.63
C GLU A 451 -19.05 25.26 -6.29
N TYR A 452 -19.47 24.37 -5.41
CA TYR A 452 -18.70 23.25 -4.93
C TYR A 452 -19.40 21.95 -5.27
N ALA A 453 -18.64 20.87 -5.42
CA ALA A 453 -19.21 19.54 -5.54
C ALA A 453 -18.27 18.47 -5.01
N PHE A 454 -18.86 17.36 -4.57
CA PHE A 454 -18.09 16.22 -4.08
C PHE A 454 -17.26 15.58 -5.19
N SER A 455 -16.07 15.11 -4.83
CA SER A 455 -15.16 14.35 -5.68
C SER A 455 -15.23 12.84 -5.42
N ASP A 456 -15.84 12.42 -4.31
CA ASP A 456 -16.03 11.02 -3.91
C ASP A 456 -17.53 10.65 -3.92
N ILE A 457 -17.89 9.57 -4.63
CA ILE A 457 -19.28 9.13 -4.78
C ILE A 457 -19.93 8.71 -3.47
N ARG A 458 -19.14 8.18 -2.54
CA ARG A 458 -19.64 7.63 -1.26
C ARG A 458 -20.02 8.79 -0.36
N MET A 459 -19.20 9.85 -0.36
CA MET A 459 -19.54 11.11 0.29
C MET A 459 -20.74 11.78 -0.38
N ALA A 460 -20.78 11.83 -1.72
CA ALA A 460 -21.91 12.37 -2.48
C ALA A 460 -23.23 11.64 -2.18
N ARG A 461 -23.18 10.30 -2.07
CA ARG A 461 -24.33 9.47 -1.75
C ARG A 461 -24.80 9.68 -0.33
N TYR A 462 -23.87 9.69 0.64
CA TYR A 462 -24.17 9.95 2.04
C TYR A 462 -24.77 11.36 2.26
N ALA A 463 -24.32 12.35 1.50
CA ALA A 463 -24.84 13.71 1.54
C ALA A 463 -26.25 13.88 0.95
N ASN A 464 -26.75 12.88 0.21
CA ASN A 464 -28.04 12.93 -0.47
C ASN A 464 -28.93 11.72 -0.10
N PRO A 465 -29.37 11.63 1.17
CA PRO A 465 -30.13 10.48 1.67
C PRO A 465 -31.58 10.43 1.17
N SER A 466 -32.12 11.53 0.63
CA SER A 466 -33.53 11.59 0.20
C SER A 466 -33.85 10.78 -1.06
N LEU A 467 -32.84 10.51 -1.89
CA LEU A 467 -32.99 9.69 -3.08
C LEU A 467 -32.74 8.22 -2.75
N ASP A 468 -33.47 7.31 -3.38
CA ASP A 468 -33.00 5.92 -3.50
C ASP A 468 -31.75 5.85 -4.40
N LEU A 469 -31.05 4.72 -4.38
CA LEU A 469 -29.79 4.57 -5.11
C LEU A 469 -29.96 4.67 -6.64
N ASP A 470 -31.08 4.20 -7.19
CA ASP A 470 -31.33 4.25 -8.64
C ASP A 470 -31.54 5.70 -9.09
N SER A 471 -32.38 6.43 -8.35
CA SER A 471 -32.64 7.86 -8.54
C SER A 471 -31.37 8.69 -8.35
N PHE A 472 -30.53 8.36 -7.37
CA PHE A 472 -29.23 9.00 -7.16
C PHE A 472 -28.32 8.80 -8.37
N ILE A 473 -28.12 7.56 -8.83
CA ILE A 473 -27.25 7.27 -9.98
C ILE A 473 -27.75 8.00 -11.23
N LYS A 474 -29.05 7.90 -11.52
CA LYS A 474 -29.67 8.52 -12.71
C LYS A 474 -29.52 10.03 -12.72
N ASN A 475 -29.68 10.69 -11.58
CA ASN A 475 -29.74 12.15 -11.53
C ASN A 475 -28.41 12.81 -11.16
N LYS A 476 -27.49 12.07 -10.53
CA LYS A 476 -26.32 12.67 -9.87
C LYS A 476 -24.96 12.24 -10.39
N ILE A 477 -24.89 11.22 -11.25
CA ILE A 477 -23.62 10.66 -11.74
C ILE A 477 -23.57 10.76 -13.25
N ARG A 478 -22.49 11.34 -13.79
CA ARG A 478 -22.16 11.25 -15.23
C ARG A 478 -20.73 10.79 -15.41
N ARG A 479 -20.49 10.09 -16.52
CA ARG A 479 -19.15 9.72 -16.95
C ARG A 479 -18.81 10.50 -18.20
N CYS A 480 -17.63 11.10 -18.25
CA CYS A 480 -17.18 11.80 -19.45
C CYS A 480 -17.17 10.85 -20.66
N VAL A 481 -17.68 11.31 -21.80
CA VAL A 481 -17.78 10.51 -23.02
C VAL A 481 -16.46 10.44 -23.80
N VAL A 482 -15.55 11.41 -23.59
CA VAL A 482 -14.21 11.44 -24.19
C VAL A 482 -13.43 10.18 -23.81
N SER A 483 -12.88 9.50 -24.82
CA SER A 483 -12.21 8.20 -24.70
C SER A 483 -11.06 8.21 -23.71
N GLU A 484 -10.27 9.28 -23.71
CA GLU A 484 -9.06 9.44 -22.90
C GLU A 484 -9.40 9.93 -21.48
N CYS A 485 -10.51 10.65 -21.31
CA CYS A 485 -10.90 11.23 -20.03
C CYS A 485 -11.66 10.22 -19.16
N LYS A 486 -12.85 9.80 -19.61
CA LYS A 486 -13.74 8.85 -18.92
C LYS A 486 -13.98 9.10 -17.41
N THR A 487 -13.65 10.28 -16.90
CA THR A 487 -13.77 10.65 -15.49
C THR A 487 -15.23 10.69 -15.05
N PHE A 488 -15.51 10.20 -13.85
CA PHE A 488 -16.82 10.30 -13.23
C PHE A 488 -16.97 11.66 -12.55
N ALA A 489 -18.16 12.24 -12.67
CA ALA A 489 -18.52 13.49 -12.05
C ALA A 489 -19.83 13.33 -11.28
N TYR A 490 -19.85 13.92 -10.09
CA TYR A 490 -20.98 13.83 -9.17
C TYR A 490 -21.57 15.24 -9.00
N ARG A 491 -22.72 15.53 -9.58
CA ARG A 491 -23.32 16.89 -9.59
C ARG A 491 -24.84 16.80 -9.55
N ASP A 492 -25.52 17.91 -9.28
CA ASP A 492 -26.98 17.98 -9.43
C ASP A 492 -27.37 18.20 -10.92
N PHE A 493 -27.18 17.17 -11.77
CA PHE A 493 -27.46 17.24 -13.22
C PHE A 493 -28.95 17.43 -13.56
N ASP A 494 -29.82 17.18 -12.60
CA ASP A 494 -31.25 17.51 -12.60
C ASP A 494 -31.54 19.01 -12.53
N LYS A 495 -30.58 19.83 -12.08
CA LYS A 495 -30.74 21.29 -11.98
C LYS A 495 -30.19 22.04 -13.18
N LYS A 496 -29.05 21.58 -13.73
CA LYS A 496 -28.38 22.20 -14.87
C LYS A 496 -27.33 21.28 -15.48
N HIS A 497 -26.81 21.69 -16.62
CA HIS A 497 -25.70 21.04 -17.27
C HIS A 497 -24.35 21.44 -16.68
N TYR A 498 -23.40 20.50 -16.74
CA TYR A 498 -22.03 20.67 -16.26
C TYR A 498 -21.05 20.16 -17.30
N ASN A 499 -19.88 20.78 -17.34
CA ASN A 499 -18.75 20.28 -18.10
C ASN A 499 -17.86 19.40 -17.21
N CYS A 500 -17.12 18.50 -17.83
CA CYS A 500 -16.07 17.73 -17.17
C CYS A 500 -14.96 18.69 -16.72
N LEU A 501 -14.48 18.55 -15.47
CA LEU A 501 -13.40 19.40 -14.96
C LEU A 501 -12.05 19.12 -15.63
N GLU A 502 -11.85 17.90 -16.15
CA GLU A 502 -10.56 17.47 -16.72
C GLU A 502 -10.39 17.90 -18.19
N CYS A 503 -11.45 17.78 -19.00
CA CYS A 503 -11.38 18.03 -20.45
C CYS A 503 -12.38 19.08 -20.96
N ASN A 504 -13.12 19.73 -20.05
CA ASN A 504 -14.15 20.74 -20.35
C ASN A 504 -15.27 20.29 -21.31
N THR A 505 -15.38 19.00 -21.62
CA THR A 505 -16.45 18.46 -22.46
C THR A 505 -17.76 18.41 -21.70
N HIS A 506 -18.87 18.72 -22.37
CA HIS A 506 -20.21 18.66 -21.80
C HIS A 506 -20.56 17.25 -21.31
N LEU A 507 -20.99 17.13 -20.05
CA LEU A 507 -21.38 15.84 -19.46
C LEU A 507 -22.84 15.54 -19.85
N ILE A 508 -22.99 14.63 -20.82
CA ILE A 508 -24.29 14.11 -21.27
C ILE A 508 -24.66 12.81 -20.53
N ASN A 509 -25.95 12.46 -20.57
CA ASN A 509 -26.52 11.27 -19.91
C ASN A 509 -25.92 9.96 -20.37
#